data_AF-A0A354B176-F1
#
_entry.id   AF-A0A354B176-F1
#
_cell.length_a   1.000
_cell.length_b   1.000
_cell.length_c   1.000
_cell.angle_alpha   90.00
_cell.angle_beta   90.00
_cell.angle_gamma   90.00
#
_symmetry.space_group_name_H-M   'P 1'
#
loop_
_entity.id
_entity.type
_entity.pdbx_description
1 polymer ?
#
loop_
_entity_poly.entity_id
_entity_poly.type
_entity_poly.pdbx_seq_one_letter_code
_entity_poly.pdbx_strand_id
1 'polypeptide(L)'
;NNTAKTWSYTPSLPRTSGTSYSISARVADAAGNLGSASTSFSFSIDTSAPAVTAAITAVNDNVGLIQGNLAVSDDTTPTITGTISAALVSGESLRISNGATFLGLATVDNDTLTWAYTPTTALPNTSGTSYTISARVADAAGNLGNVSATRAFTLDTSAPSTTAAITAVNDNVGLIQGILADDAFTDDTTPTFTGTISAALASGESLRIFNGTTLLGSASVNNTAKTWSFTPSTPLSNGFYGVSARVSDVAGNLGAASPVQRFSIDSTANLLIGTATANTLTATNAKDIITGLGGVDTFKFTALTSSTLAIFDRITDFSIGTDILDGPDTITSAEINKLGLAASLDDSSISTLLTSSTFLANKAATFSYADPSGASRSFIALNDGFAGYSTGNDAIIEITGYTGLLANLFVS
;
A
#
# COMPACT_ATOMS: atom_id res chain seq x y z
N ASN A 1 80.05 -8.24 -19.03
CA ASN A 1 79.34 -9.53 -19.18
C ASN A 1 77.85 -9.27 -18.95
N ASN A 2 77.10 -8.84 -19.98
CA ASN A 2 75.65 -8.59 -19.88
C ASN A 2 74.90 -9.77 -20.50
N THR A 3 74.91 -10.91 -19.81
CA THR A 3 74.21 -12.13 -20.24
C THR A 3 72.68 -11.95 -20.31
N ALA A 4 72.13 -10.93 -19.63
CA ALA A 4 70.70 -10.62 -19.64
C ALA A 4 70.24 -9.80 -20.86
N LYS A 5 71.16 -9.14 -21.60
CA LYS A 5 70.84 -8.23 -22.73
C LYS A 5 69.82 -7.12 -22.39
N THR A 6 69.69 -6.76 -21.12
CA THR A 6 68.80 -5.68 -20.63
C THR A 6 69.61 -4.50 -20.11
N TRP A 7 69.00 -3.32 -20.09
CA TRP A 7 69.55 -2.09 -19.53
C TRP A 7 68.42 -1.23 -18.94
N SER A 8 68.76 -0.29 -18.07
CA SER A 8 67.85 0.70 -17.51
C SER A 8 68.51 2.07 -17.54
N TYR A 9 67.74 3.11 -17.82
CA TYR A 9 68.19 4.50 -17.82
C TYR A 9 67.09 5.39 -17.25
N THR A 10 67.45 6.24 -16.29
CA THR A 10 66.56 7.25 -15.72
C THR A 10 66.98 8.62 -16.26
N PRO A 11 66.26 9.18 -17.25
CA PRO A 11 66.63 10.47 -17.80
C PRO A 11 66.27 11.61 -16.83
N SER A 12 67.15 12.59 -16.71
CA SER A 12 66.87 13.84 -15.97
C SER A 12 66.14 14.83 -16.89
N LEU A 13 64.81 14.68 -17.00
CA LEU A 13 63.98 15.55 -17.84
C LEU A 13 63.24 16.60 -17.01
N PRO A 14 63.10 17.85 -17.50
CA PRO A 14 62.21 18.85 -16.90
C PRO A 14 60.77 18.34 -16.80
N ARG A 15 60.14 18.45 -15.62
CA ARG A 15 58.75 18.02 -15.37
C ARG A 15 57.73 19.08 -15.80
N THR A 16 57.93 19.67 -16.97
CA THR A 16 57.10 20.77 -17.47
C THR A 16 55.91 20.19 -18.25
N SER A 17 54.69 20.51 -17.82
CA SER A 17 53.47 20.07 -18.50
C SER A 17 53.44 20.52 -19.97
N GLY A 18 52.90 19.68 -20.85
CA GLY A 18 52.80 19.92 -22.30
C GLY A 18 54.09 19.67 -23.09
N THR A 19 55.19 19.28 -22.44
CA THR A 19 56.46 18.99 -23.13
C THR A 19 56.46 17.57 -23.67
N SER A 20 56.77 17.41 -24.96
CA SER A 20 56.94 16.11 -25.62
C SER A 20 58.42 15.74 -25.72
N TYR A 21 58.72 14.47 -25.48
CA TYR A 21 60.06 13.87 -25.53
C TYR A 21 60.06 12.68 -26.50
N SER A 22 61.22 12.44 -27.12
CA SER A 22 61.48 11.26 -27.95
C SER A 22 62.87 10.72 -27.60
N ILE A 23 62.95 9.45 -27.19
CA ILE A 23 64.20 8.80 -26.77
C ILE A 23 64.53 7.66 -27.74
N SER A 24 65.80 7.59 -28.16
CA SER A 24 66.36 6.47 -28.93
C SER A 24 67.69 6.02 -28.31
N ALA A 25 68.00 4.73 -28.35
CA ALA A 25 69.26 4.17 -27.87
C ALA A 25 70.17 3.77 -29.04
N ARG A 26 71.49 3.87 -28.83
CA ARG A 26 72.54 3.40 -29.77
C ARG A 26 73.61 2.66 -28.98
N VAL A 27 74.21 1.65 -29.61
CA VAL A 27 75.39 0.96 -29.05
C VAL A 27 76.64 1.60 -29.65
N ALA A 28 77.66 1.84 -28.83
CA ALA A 28 78.98 2.29 -29.28
C ALA A 28 79.99 1.13 -29.15
N ASP A 29 80.91 1.00 -30.11
CA ASP A 29 82.09 0.15 -29.92
C ASP A 29 83.14 0.83 -29.01
N ALA A 30 84.24 0.12 -28.72
CA ALA A 30 85.31 0.65 -27.85
C ALA A 30 86.04 1.87 -28.43
N ALA A 31 85.99 2.07 -29.76
CA ALA A 31 86.55 3.24 -30.43
C ALA A 31 85.56 4.41 -30.51
N GLY A 32 84.31 4.22 -30.05
CA GLY A 32 83.24 5.21 -30.08
C GLY A 32 82.37 5.21 -31.33
N ASN A 33 82.52 4.23 -32.24
CA ASN A 33 81.67 4.14 -33.42
C ASN A 33 80.25 3.71 -33.03
N LEU A 34 79.25 4.51 -33.40
CA LEU A 34 77.85 4.27 -33.06
C LEU A 34 77.16 3.37 -34.08
N GLY A 35 76.54 2.29 -33.62
CA GLY A 35 75.64 1.44 -34.41
C GLY A 35 74.31 2.12 -34.74
N SER A 36 73.38 1.41 -35.38
CA SER A 36 72.05 1.94 -35.71
C SER A 36 71.28 2.39 -34.46
N ALA A 37 70.46 3.43 -34.61
CA ALA A 37 69.51 3.84 -33.57
C ALA A 37 68.37 2.83 -33.45
N SER A 38 67.90 2.64 -32.22
CA SER A 38 66.62 1.97 -31.97
C SER A 38 65.47 2.79 -32.55
N THR A 39 64.30 2.17 -32.68
CA THR A 39 63.05 2.91 -32.84
C THR A 39 62.91 3.92 -31.70
N SER A 40 62.47 5.13 -32.03
CA SER A 40 62.21 6.17 -31.05
C SER A 40 60.98 5.85 -30.20
N PHE A 41 61.07 6.09 -28.90
CA PHE A 41 59.95 6.05 -27.97
C PHE A 41 59.52 7.48 -27.62
N SER A 42 58.30 7.85 -27.98
CA SER A 42 57.76 9.20 -27.76
C SER A 42 56.76 9.22 -26.60
N PHE A 43 56.81 10.27 -25.79
CA PHE A 43 55.88 10.50 -24.68
C PHE A 43 55.79 11.99 -24.34
N SER A 44 54.73 12.40 -23.64
CA SER A 44 54.57 13.75 -23.12
C SER A 44 54.50 13.75 -21.59
N ILE A 45 54.87 14.87 -20.98
CA ILE A 45 54.66 15.11 -19.54
C ILE A 45 53.42 15.97 -19.38
N ASP A 46 52.50 15.52 -18.53
CA ASP A 46 51.36 16.29 -18.09
C ASP A 46 51.29 16.28 -16.55
N THR A 47 51.36 17.46 -15.96
CA THR A 47 51.26 17.68 -14.50
C THR A 47 50.15 18.66 -14.15
N SER A 48 49.30 19.02 -15.10
CA SER A 48 48.27 20.04 -14.94
C SER A 48 46.97 19.38 -14.49
N ALA A 49 46.52 19.67 -13.27
CA ALA A 49 45.23 19.17 -12.81
C ALA A 49 44.05 19.81 -13.58
N PRO A 50 42.96 19.06 -13.83
CA PRO A 50 41.70 19.62 -14.35
C PRO A 50 41.18 20.81 -13.54
N ALA A 51 40.75 21.86 -14.24
CA ALA A 51 40.12 23.04 -13.64
C ALA A 51 38.60 22.88 -13.44
N VAL A 52 37.98 21.90 -14.11
CA VAL A 52 36.55 21.61 -13.98
C VAL A 52 36.26 21.14 -12.55
N THR A 53 35.26 21.76 -11.92
CA THR A 53 34.81 21.41 -10.57
C THR A 53 33.49 20.66 -10.64
N ALA A 54 33.23 19.80 -9.65
CA ALA A 54 32.00 19.05 -9.52
C ALA A 54 31.24 19.45 -8.24
N ALA A 55 29.92 19.32 -8.27
CA ALA A 55 29.05 19.45 -7.11
C ALA A 55 28.08 18.27 -7.05
N ILE A 56 27.75 17.79 -5.85
CA ILE A 56 26.77 16.73 -5.62
C ILE A 56 25.43 17.37 -5.25
N THR A 57 24.36 17.03 -5.97
CA THR A 57 23.02 17.61 -5.77
C THR A 57 22.09 16.68 -4.99
N ALA A 58 22.16 15.37 -5.23
CA ALA A 58 21.26 14.42 -4.58
C ALA A 58 21.88 13.01 -4.44
N VAL A 59 21.38 12.29 -3.43
CA VAL A 59 21.55 10.85 -3.26
C VAL A 59 20.15 10.25 -3.35
N ASN A 60 19.83 9.64 -4.48
CA ASN A 60 18.46 9.22 -4.78
C ASN A 60 18.27 7.74 -4.50
N ASP A 61 17.30 7.45 -3.64
CA ASP A 61 16.76 6.14 -3.31
C ASP A 61 15.60 5.80 -4.26
N ASN A 62 15.54 4.55 -4.73
CA ASN A 62 14.43 4.00 -5.52
C ASN A 62 13.90 2.64 -4.99
N VAL A 63 14.19 2.29 -3.74
CA VAL A 63 13.81 1.06 -3.07
C VAL A 63 12.81 1.38 -1.94
N GLY A 64 12.01 0.39 -1.56
CA GLY A 64 11.21 0.47 -0.35
C GLY A 64 10.04 1.46 -0.40
N LEU A 65 9.56 1.78 0.81
CA LEU A 65 8.37 2.61 1.02
C LEU A 65 8.64 4.11 0.80
N ILE A 66 9.86 4.57 1.12
CA ILE A 66 10.23 5.98 1.11
C ILE A 66 11.36 6.13 0.09
N GLN A 67 11.10 6.88 -0.99
CA GLN A 67 12.03 7.03 -2.11
C GLN A 67 12.35 8.51 -2.36
N GLY A 68 13.42 8.77 -3.10
CA GLY A 68 13.86 10.11 -3.51
C GLY A 68 15.18 10.55 -2.88
N ASN A 69 15.41 11.87 -2.78
CA ASN A 69 16.66 12.41 -2.24
C ASN A 69 16.68 12.39 -0.71
N LEU A 70 17.26 11.35 -0.12
CA LEU A 70 17.14 11.06 1.31
C LEU A 70 18.49 11.15 2.04
N ALA A 71 18.42 11.43 3.35
CA ALA A 71 19.57 11.38 4.25
C ALA A 71 19.80 9.97 4.83
N VAL A 72 18.75 9.16 4.89
CA VAL A 72 18.77 7.75 5.31
C VAL A 72 18.04 6.95 4.23
N SER A 73 18.63 5.87 3.75
CA SER A 73 18.19 5.13 2.56
C SER A 73 18.24 3.62 2.83
N ASP A 74 17.28 2.86 2.28
CA ASP A 74 17.30 1.39 2.26
C ASP A 74 17.85 0.81 0.94
N ASP A 75 18.12 1.68 -0.05
CA ASP A 75 18.79 1.33 -1.30
C ASP A 75 20.31 1.22 -1.15
N THR A 76 20.86 0.00 -1.31
CA THR A 76 22.32 -0.25 -1.31
C THR A 76 23.04 0.21 -2.58
N THR A 77 22.31 0.68 -3.58
CA THR A 77 22.81 1.17 -4.88
C THR A 77 22.25 2.56 -5.23
N PRO A 78 22.30 3.54 -4.31
CA PRO A 78 21.63 4.81 -4.52
C PRO A 78 22.26 5.56 -5.69
N THR A 79 21.43 6.24 -6.47
CA THR A 79 21.91 7.03 -7.60
C THR A 79 22.34 8.41 -7.14
N ILE A 80 23.64 8.65 -7.16
CA ILE A 80 24.26 9.92 -6.77
C ILE A 80 24.31 10.80 -8.02
N THR A 81 23.78 12.01 -7.90
CA THR A 81 23.71 12.96 -9.03
C THR A 81 24.37 14.28 -8.67
N GLY A 82 24.76 15.01 -9.70
CA GLY A 82 25.37 16.32 -9.53
C GLY A 82 25.58 17.08 -10.82
N THR A 83 26.37 18.15 -10.70
CA THR A 83 26.75 19.01 -11.82
C THR A 83 28.27 19.16 -11.93
N ILE A 84 28.72 19.59 -13.10
CA ILE A 84 30.09 20.07 -13.36
C ILE A 84 30.08 21.53 -13.81
N SER A 85 31.17 22.25 -13.58
CA SER A 85 31.26 23.68 -13.92
C SER A 85 31.46 23.98 -15.41
N ALA A 86 31.93 22.99 -16.18
CA ALA A 86 32.12 23.06 -17.63
C ALA A 86 32.22 21.63 -18.19
N ALA A 87 32.05 21.48 -19.51
CA ALA A 87 32.16 20.18 -20.18
C ALA A 87 33.58 19.58 -20.01
N LEU A 88 33.64 18.28 -19.74
CA LEU A 88 34.89 17.54 -19.68
C LEU A 88 35.52 17.41 -21.06
N VAL A 89 36.84 17.60 -21.13
CA VAL A 89 37.60 17.41 -22.37
C VAL A 89 38.04 15.96 -22.55
N SER A 90 38.52 15.61 -23.76
CA SER A 90 38.93 14.25 -24.09
C SER A 90 39.98 13.70 -23.10
N GLY A 91 39.67 12.56 -22.49
CA GLY A 91 40.55 11.90 -21.52
C GLY A 91 40.28 12.27 -20.05
N GLU A 92 39.45 13.30 -19.80
CA GLU A 92 38.98 13.58 -18.44
C GLU A 92 37.87 12.62 -18.03
N SER A 93 37.79 12.35 -16.73
CA SER A 93 36.76 11.50 -16.12
C SER A 93 36.37 12.04 -14.75
N LEU A 94 35.11 11.88 -14.37
CA LEU A 94 34.62 12.27 -13.05
C LEU A 94 34.68 11.09 -12.09
N ARG A 95 35.45 11.23 -11.02
CA ARG A 95 35.68 10.20 -10.00
C ARG A 95 34.79 10.44 -8.79
N ILE A 96 34.12 9.39 -8.32
CA ILE A 96 33.33 9.38 -7.10
C ILE A 96 34.05 8.58 -6.02
N SER A 97 34.11 9.13 -4.81
CA SER A 97 34.79 8.54 -3.67
C SER A 97 33.95 8.61 -2.40
N ASN A 98 34.08 7.60 -1.52
CA ASN A 98 33.63 7.65 -0.13
C ASN A 98 34.85 7.89 0.77
N GLY A 99 34.99 9.10 1.31
CA GLY A 99 36.24 9.52 1.94
C GLY A 99 37.44 9.33 1.00
N ALA A 100 38.43 8.55 1.42
CA ALA A 100 39.61 8.24 0.59
C ALA A 100 39.38 7.09 -0.41
N THR A 101 38.32 6.30 -0.25
CA THR A 101 38.05 5.11 -1.06
C THR A 101 37.42 5.51 -2.39
N PHE A 102 38.05 5.13 -3.50
CA PHE A 102 37.48 5.29 -4.84
C PHE A 102 36.33 4.31 -5.04
N LEU A 103 35.16 4.81 -5.40
CA LEU A 103 33.98 3.99 -5.70
C LEU A 103 33.87 3.68 -7.18
N GLY A 104 34.04 4.68 -8.04
CA GLY A 104 33.88 4.51 -9.48
C GLY A 104 33.88 5.80 -10.27
N LEU A 105 33.63 5.68 -11.56
CA LEU A 105 33.49 6.81 -12.49
C LEU A 105 32.01 7.12 -12.69
N ALA A 106 31.66 8.41 -12.65
CA ALA A 106 30.34 8.88 -13.00
C ALA A 106 30.17 8.96 -14.52
N THR A 107 28.94 8.78 -14.98
CA THR A 107 28.53 9.12 -16.35
C THR A 107 28.24 10.61 -16.39
N VAL A 108 28.88 11.31 -17.31
CA VAL A 108 28.77 12.77 -17.47
C VAL A 108 28.03 13.08 -18.75
N ASP A 109 27.06 13.98 -18.65
CA ASP A 109 26.44 14.63 -19.79
C ASP A 109 27.03 16.04 -19.92
N ASN A 110 27.87 16.21 -20.95
CA ASN A 110 28.56 17.47 -21.23
C ASN A 110 27.66 18.55 -21.83
N ASP A 111 26.49 18.19 -22.39
CA ASP A 111 25.56 19.16 -22.96
C ASP A 111 24.72 19.81 -21.85
N THR A 112 24.29 19.00 -20.88
CA THR A 112 23.51 19.50 -19.72
C THR A 112 24.37 19.87 -18.51
N LEU A 113 25.68 19.58 -18.55
CA LEU A 113 26.63 19.74 -17.45
C LEU A 113 26.21 19.00 -16.17
N THR A 114 25.55 17.86 -16.35
CA THR A 114 25.10 17.00 -15.25
C THR A 114 25.86 15.68 -15.24
N TRP A 115 25.80 14.98 -14.12
CA TRP A 115 26.37 13.65 -14.01
C TRP A 115 25.57 12.77 -13.06
N ALA A 116 25.68 11.46 -13.28
CA ALA A 116 25.09 10.44 -12.43
C ALA A 116 26.09 9.30 -12.18
N TYR A 117 26.06 8.78 -10.96
CA TYR A 117 26.79 7.59 -10.56
C TYR A 117 25.87 6.68 -9.76
N THR A 118 25.69 5.46 -10.29
CA THR A 118 24.99 4.38 -9.61
C THR A 118 26.03 3.28 -9.34
N PRO A 119 26.26 2.87 -8.09
CA PRO A 119 27.14 1.75 -7.78
C PRO A 119 26.74 0.49 -8.55
N THR A 120 27.68 -0.17 -9.24
CA THR A 120 27.42 -1.45 -9.93
C THR A 120 27.39 -2.64 -8.97
N THR A 121 27.99 -2.45 -7.79
CA THR A 121 27.98 -3.41 -6.69
C THR A 121 27.33 -2.73 -5.50
N ALA A 122 26.44 -3.44 -4.81
CA ALA A 122 25.83 -2.97 -3.57
C ALA A 122 26.91 -2.43 -2.62
N LEU A 123 26.70 -1.21 -2.16
CA LEU A 123 27.55 -0.60 -1.16
C LEU A 123 27.49 -1.45 0.12
N PRO A 124 28.63 -1.78 0.74
CA PRO A 124 28.65 -2.59 1.95
C PRO A 124 27.74 -1.98 3.03
N ASN A 125 26.80 -2.77 3.54
CA ASN A 125 25.92 -2.31 4.59
C ASN A 125 26.07 -3.13 5.86
N THR A 126 26.31 -2.44 6.96
CA THR A 126 25.82 -2.82 8.29
C THR A 126 24.87 -1.72 8.73
N SER A 127 23.60 -2.03 9.01
CA SER A 127 22.56 -1.04 9.37
C SER A 127 23.09 0.14 10.19
N GLY A 128 22.88 1.35 9.66
CA GLY A 128 23.48 2.58 10.19
C GLY A 128 24.84 2.95 9.58
N THR A 129 25.26 2.32 8.47
CA THR A 129 26.54 2.65 7.83
C THR A 129 26.48 4.04 7.22
N SER A 130 27.37 4.93 7.66
CA SER A 130 27.45 6.30 7.13
C SER A 130 28.43 6.39 5.96
N TYR A 131 27.99 7.05 4.90
CA TYR A 131 28.76 7.34 3.69
C TYR A 131 29.01 8.83 3.60
N THR A 132 30.21 9.23 3.19
CA THR A 132 30.59 10.64 2.95
C THR A 132 31.16 10.76 1.54
N ILE A 133 30.29 11.06 0.59
CA ILE A 133 30.59 11.06 -0.83
C ILE A 133 31.24 12.38 -1.26
N SER A 134 32.25 12.28 -2.11
CA SER A 134 32.85 13.41 -2.82
C SER A 134 33.08 13.07 -4.29
N ALA A 135 33.16 14.11 -5.13
CA ALA A 135 33.45 14.01 -6.55
C ALA A 135 34.66 14.88 -6.94
N ARG A 136 35.47 14.44 -7.91
CA ARG A 136 36.53 15.25 -8.51
C ARG A 136 36.85 14.78 -9.92
N VAL A 137 37.28 15.71 -10.78
CA VAL A 137 37.71 15.38 -12.15
C VAL A 137 39.17 14.90 -12.12
N ALA A 138 39.49 13.92 -12.97
CA ALA A 138 40.84 13.45 -13.23
C ALA A 138 41.11 13.45 -14.73
N ASP A 139 42.32 13.83 -15.14
CA ASP A 139 42.74 13.74 -16.55
C ASP A 139 43.28 12.34 -16.92
N ALA A 140 43.69 12.18 -18.18
CA ALA A 140 44.26 10.95 -18.71
C ALA A 140 45.65 10.60 -18.13
N ALA A 141 46.39 11.60 -17.63
CA ALA A 141 47.68 11.40 -16.97
C ALA A 141 47.53 11.04 -15.48
N GLY A 142 46.30 11.13 -14.94
CA GLY A 142 45.95 10.84 -13.55
C GLY A 142 46.08 12.03 -12.61
N ASN A 143 46.28 13.26 -13.11
CA ASN A 143 46.26 14.44 -12.27
C ASN A 143 44.84 14.68 -11.77
N LEU A 144 44.71 15.03 -10.48
CA LEU A 144 43.42 15.16 -9.80
C LEU A 144 43.09 16.63 -9.59
N GLY A 145 41.91 17.04 -10.04
CA GLY A 145 41.35 18.36 -9.80
C GLY A 145 40.82 18.55 -8.39
N ASN A 146 40.09 19.65 -8.19
CA ASN A 146 39.52 20.02 -6.89
C ASN A 146 38.46 19.01 -6.41
N VAL A 147 38.47 18.70 -5.12
CA VAL A 147 37.45 17.88 -4.47
C VAL A 147 36.19 18.73 -4.23
N SER A 148 35.01 18.18 -4.54
CA SER A 148 33.73 18.81 -4.26
C SER A 148 33.47 18.96 -2.75
N ALA A 149 32.46 19.75 -2.40
CA ALA A 149 31.83 19.61 -1.09
C ALA A 149 31.32 18.17 -0.90
N THR A 150 31.35 17.67 0.33
CA THR A 150 30.92 16.30 0.63
C THR A 150 29.40 16.23 0.81
N ARG A 151 28.82 15.09 0.45
CA ARG A 151 27.42 14.74 0.72
C ARG A 151 27.39 13.48 1.57
N ALA A 152 26.83 13.60 2.77
CA ALA A 152 26.66 12.46 3.68
C ALA A 152 25.27 11.83 3.52
N PHE A 153 25.20 10.51 3.66
CA PHE A 153 23.96 9.76 3.84
C PHE A 153 24.24 8.50 4.67
N THR A 154 23.20 7.92 5.25
CA THR A 154 23.28 6.67 6.02
C THR A 154 22.50 5.59 5.29
N LEU A 155 23.09 4.41 5.20
CA LEU A 155 22.44 3.22 4.66
C LEU A 155 21.88 2.40 5.83
N ASP A 156 20.58 2.12 5.77
CA ASP A 156 19.87 1.30 6.74
C ASP A 156 18.91 0.37 6.02
N THR A 157 19.21 -0.93 6.05
CA THR A 157 18.39 -1.98 5.42
C THR A 157 17.74 -2.88 6.47
N SER A 158 17.76 -2.48 7.74
CA SER A 158 17.21 -3.29 8.83
C SER A 158 15.75 -2.95 9.02
N ALA A 159 14.88 -3.92 8.75
CA ALA A 159 13.48 -3.77 9.11
C ALA A 159 13.27 -3.68 10.63
N PRO A 160 12.29 -2.87 11.09
CA PRO A 160 11.81 -2.90 12.47
C PRO A 160 11.50 -4.32 12.97
N SER A 161 11.96 -4.64 14.18
CA SER A 161 11.64 -5.91 14.85
C SER A 161 10.30 -5.88 15.59
N THR A 162 9.76 -4.69 15.86
CA THR A 162 8.44 -4.53 16.47
C THR A 162 7.37 -5.05 15.51
N THR A 163 6.52 -5.94 16.02
CA THR A 163 5.39 -6.51 15.27
C THR A 163 4.09 -5.85 15.71
N ALA A 164 3.09 -5.87 14.83
CA ALA A 164 1.76 -5.35 15.10
C ALA A 164 0.69 -6.43 14.88
N ALA A 165 -0.43 -6.29 15.57
CA ALA A 165 -1.63 -7.09 15.34
C ALA A 165 -2.83 -6.15 15.22
N ILE A 166 -3.72 -6.43 14.26
CA ILE A 166 -5.06 -5.84 14.20
C ILE A 166 -5.93 -6.66 15.16
N THR A 167 -6.57 -6.01 16.13
CA THR A 167 -7.44 -6.68 17.11
C THR A 167 -8.92 -6.48 16.83
N ALA A 168 -9.29 -5.38 16.15
CA ALA A 168 -10.66 -5.14 15.73
C ALA A 168 -10.71 -4.13 14.58
N VAL A 169 -11.73 -4.28 13.74
CA VAL A 169 -12.18 -3.27 12.78
C VAL A 169 -13.61 -2.95 13.15
N ASN A 170 -13.89 -1.69 13.46
CA ASN A 170 -15.19 -1.28 13.96
C ASN A 170 -15.95 -0.46 12.92
N ASP A 171 -17.17 -0.91 12.63
CA ASP A 171 -18.22 -0.19 11.91
C ASP A 171 -19.02 0.67 12.89
N ASN A 172 -19.22 1.94 12.57
CA ASN A 172 -20.11 2.86 13.30
C ASN A 172 -21.17 3.56 12.43
N VAL A 173 -21.43 3.05 11.24
CA VAL A 173 -22.40 3.57 10.28
C VAL A 173 -23.57 2.59 10.13
N GLY A 174 -24.71 3.09 9.65
CA GLY A 174 -25.85 2.24 9.37
C GLY A 174 -26.46 1.61 10.62
N LEU A 175 -27.09 0.46 10.42
CA LEU A 175 -27.91 -0.20 11.44
C LEU A 175 -27.30 -1.51 11.97
N ILE A 176 -26.36 -2.10 11.25
CA ILE A 176 -25.51 -3.17 11.76
C ILE A 176 -24.17 -2.51 12.09
N GLN A 177 -23.90 -2.29 13.37
CA GLN A 177 -22.68 -1.65 13.85
C GLN A 177 -21.91 -2.60 14.77
N GLY A 178 -20.63 -2.32 14.96
CA GLY A 178 -19.76 -3.03 15.90
C GLY A 178 -18.51 -3.60 15.23
N ILE A 179 -17.90 -4.57 15.90
CA ILE A 179 -16.67 -5.20 15.42
C ILE A 179 -16.99 -6.15 14.27
N LEU A 180 -16.31 -5.96 13.15
CA LEU A 180 -16.37 -6.83 11.98
C LEU A 180 -15.65 -8.15 12.27
N ALA A 181 -16.32 -9.26 11.96
CA ALA A 181 -15.68 -10.56 11.82
C ALA A 181 -14.83 -10.62 10.53
N ASP A 182 -13.96 -11.63 10.40
CA ASP A 182 -13.27 -11.86 9.12
C ASP A 182 -14.28 -12.13 8.01
N ASP A 183 -14.03 -11.54 6.83
CA ASP A 183 -14.88 -11.59 5.64
C ASP A 183 -16.29 -10.96 5.79
N ALA A 184 -16.53 -10.16 6.84
CA ALA A 184 -17.81 -9.46 7.03
C ALA A 184 -18.03 -8.29 6.03
N PHE A 185 -19.26 -7.78 5.99
CA PHE A 185 -19.65 -6.61 5.21
C PHE A 185 -19.90 -5.40 6.13
N THR A 186 -19.67 -4.18 5.61
CA THR A 186 -19.91 -2.91 6.29
C THR A 186 -20.41 -1.84 5.33
N ASP A 187 -21.28 -0.94 5.78
CA ASP A 187 -21.66 0.28 5.05
C ASP A 187 -20.83 1.51 5.48
N ASP A 188 -19.91 1.34 6.44
CA ASP A 188 -18.93 2.34 6.85
C ASP A 188 -17.76 2.40 5.85
N THR A 189 -17.61 3.55 5.20
CA THR A 189 -16.48 3.83 4.30
C THR A 189 -15.23 4.29 5.04
N THR A 190 -15.30 4.47 6.36
CA THR A 190 -14.23 4.94 7.24
C THR A 190 -14.08 4.05 8.49
N PRO A 191 -13.99 2.72 8.36
CA PRO A 191 -13.97 1.83 9.52
C PRO A 191 -12.74 2.11 10.39
N THR A 192 -12.91 1.99 11.71
CA THR A 192 -11.82 2.25 12.66
C THR A 192 -11.09 0.96 13.00
N PHE A 193 -9.82 0.89 12.62
CA PHE A 193 -8.91 -0.21 12.92
C PHE A 193 -8.24 0.04 14.27
N THR A 194 -8.23 -0.97 15.13
CA THR A 194 -7.49 -0.93 16.40
C THR A 194 -6.62 -2.16 16.53
N GLY A 195 -5.56 -2.04 17.33
CA GLY A 195 -4.64 -3.14 17.51
C GLY A 195 -3.58 -2.92 18.57
N THR A 196 -2.62 -3.84 18.60
CA THR A 196 -1.50 -3.85 19.53
C THR A 196 -0.16 -3.88 18.78
N ILE A 197 0.91 -3.53 19.50
CA ILE A 197 2.30 -3.70 19.09
C ILE A 197 3.06 -4.52 20.15
N SER A 198 4.04 -5.33 19.72
CA SER A 198 4.79 -6.20 20.63
C SER A 198 5.71 -5.44 21.60
N ALA A 199 6.18 -4.27 21.19
CA ALA A 199 7.04 -3.37 21.96
C ALA A 199 6.73 -1.91 21.62
N ALA A 200 7.20 -0.96 22.43
CA ALA A 200 7.12 0.45 22.07
C ALA A 200 7.96 0.71 20.80
N LEU A 201 7.42 1.52 19.88
CA LEU A 201 8.13 1.94 18.67
C LEU A 201 9.38 2.74 19.04
N ALA A 202 10.50 2.41 18.39
CA ALA A 202 11.75 3.15 18.50
C ALA A 202 11.63 4.54 17.86
N SER A 203 12.59 5.42 18.15
CA SER A 203 12.61 6.76 17.56
C SER A 203 12.70 6.67 16.03
N GLY A 204 11.76 7.31 15.34
CA GLY A 204 11.68 7.31 13.87
C GLY A 204 10.90 6.14 13.27
N GLU A 205 10.49 5.16 14.09
CA GLU A 205 9.55 4.13 13.63
C GLU A 205 8.11 4.69 13.56
N SER A 206 7.28 4.06 12.73
CA SER A 206 5.87 4.37 12.60
C SER A 206 5.08 3.12 12.25
N LEU A 207 3.82 3.06 12.69
CA LEU A 207 2.92 2.00 12.27
C LEU A 207 2.12 2.42 11.04
N ARG A 208 2.13 1.57 10.00
CA ARG A 208 1.53 1.78 8.69
C ARG A 208 0.46 0.72 8.43
N ILE A 209 -0.65 1.13 7.83
CA ILE A 209 -1.78 0.25 7.50
C ILE A 209 -1.85 0.10 5.97
N PHE A 210 -1.97 -1.13 5.49
CA PHE A 210 -1.95 -1.46 4.06
C PHE A 210 -3.17 -2.27 3.66
N ASN A 211 -3.71 -2.02 2.46
CA ASN A 211 -4.59 -2.95 1.74
C ASN A 211 -3.76 -3.64 0.65
N GLY A 212 -3.42 -4.92 0.85
CA GLY A 212 -2.39 -5.58 0.04
C GLY A 212 -1.07 -4.82 0.09
N THR A 213 -0.62 -4.28 -1.04
CA THR A 213 0.59 -3.44 -1.15
C THR A 213 0.32 -1.94 -1.07
N THR A 214 -0.94 -1.52 -1.09
CA THR A 214 -1.33 -0.11 -1.10
C THR A 214 -1.33 0.45 0.32
N LEU A 215 -0.55 1.49 0.58
CA LEU A 215 -0.56 2.20 1.86
C LEU A 215 -1.87 2.96 2.02
N LEU A 216 -2.63 2.63 3.07
CA LEU A 216 -3.83 3.37 3.48
C LEU A 216 -3.47 4.57 4.36
N GLY A 217 -2.46 4.44 5.21
CA GLY A 217 -2.00 5.55 6.04
C GLY A 217 -1.19 5.12 7.26
N SER A 218 -1.03 6.06 8.19
CA SER A 218 -0.27 5.88 9.43
C SER A 218 -1.20 5.84 10.63
N ALA A 219 -1.00 4.86 11.51
CA ALA A 219 -1.77 4.74 12.73
C ALA A 219 -1.25 5.68 13.83
N SER A 220 -2.16 6.11 14.71
CA SER A 220 -1.80 6.74 15.98
C SER A 220 -1.41 5.65 16.98
N VAL A 221 -0.22 5.77 17.56
CA VAL A 221 0.34 4.74 18.46
C VAL A 221 0.48 5.30 19.87
N ASN A 222 0.00 4.53 20.85
CA ASN A 222 0.27 4.75 22.26
C ASN A 222 1.36 3.76 22.71
N ASN A 223 2.61 4.23 22.77
CA ASN A 223 3.75 3.40 23.17
C ASN A 223 3.70 2.90 24.62
N THR A 224 3.02 3.62 25.52
CA THR A 224 2.87 3.18 26.93
C THR A 224 1.89 2.03 27.04
N ALA A 225 0.73 2.14 26.38
CA ALA A 225 -0.28 1.09 26.37
C ALA A 225 0.01 -0.03 25.34
N LYS A 226 0.97 0.20 24.43
CA LYS A 226 1.29 -0.66 23.28
C LYS A 226 0.06 -0.96 22.40
N THR A 227 -0.78 0.05 22.24
CA THR A 227 -1.99 0.01 21.41
C THR A 227 -1.91 1.04 20.31
N TRP A 228 -2.71 0.86 19.28
CA TRP A 228 -2.81 1.79 18.18
C TRP A 228 -4.22 1.87 17.63
N SER A 229 -4.52 2.97 16.94
CA SER A 229 -5.77 3.18 16.21
C SER A 229 -5.49 3.86 14.87
N PHE A 230 -6.26 3.49 13.85
CA PHE A 230 -6.25 4.09 12.53
C PHE A 230 -7.68 4.19 11.99
N THR A 231 -8.08 5.39 11.59
CA THR A 231 -9.30 5.64 10.84
C THR A 231 -8.90 6.30 9.52
N PRO A 232 -9.30 5.76 8.35
CA PRO A 232 -9.03 6.41 7.08
C PRO A 232 -9.53 7.86 7.08
N SER A 233 -8.66 8.81 6.71
CA SER A 233 -9.05 10.23 6.60
C SER A 233 -9.84 10.54 5.32
N THR A 234 -9.79 9.62 4.36
CA THR A 234 -10.56 9.66 3.12
C THR A 234 -11.44 8.41 3.07
N PRO A 235 -12.74 8.56 2.74
CA PRO A 235 -13.64 7.42 2.55
C PRO A 235 -13.06 6.41 1.55
N LEU A 236 -13.02 5.15 1.98
CA LEU A 236 -12.72 4.02 1.14
C LEU A 236 -13.90 3.75 0.20
N SER A 237 -13.61 3.32 -1.03
CA SER A 237 -14.65 2.98 -2.00
C SER A 237 -15.29 1.62 -1.68
N ASN A 238 -16.45 1.33 -2.27
CA ASN A 238 -17.01 -0.01 -2.20
C ASN A 238 -16.03 -1.03 -2.81
N GLY A 239 -15.96 -2.21 -2.21
CA GLY A 239 -15.07 -3.28 -2.66
C GLY A 239 -14.55 -4.16 -1.53
N PHE A 240 -13.72 -5.13 -1.90
CA PHE A 240 -13.07 -6.06 -0.97
C PHE A 240 -11.74 -5.52 -0.45
N TYR A 241 -11.50 -5.70 0.85
CA TYR A 241 -10.31 -5.22 1.54
C TYR A 241 -9.60 -6.36 2.27
N GLY A 242 -8.28 -6.46 2.07
CA GLY A 242 -7.38 -7.34 2.82
C GLY A 242 -6.33 -6.52 3.54
N VAL A 243 -6.61 -6.15 4.79
CA VAL A 243 -5.84 -5.15 5.53
C VAL A 243 -4.79 -5.79 6.43
N SER A 244 -3.59 -5.22 6.44
CA SER A 244 -2.51 -5.60 7.38
C SER A 244 -1.83 -4.36 7.97
N ALA A 245 -1.26 -4.53 9.16
CA ALA A 245 -0.46 -3.52 9.84
C ALA A 245 1.03 -3.91 9.82
N ARG A 246 1.92 -2.94 9.56
CA ARG A 246 3.38 -3.10 9.52
C ARG A 246 4.07 -1.92 10.16
N VAL A 247 5.16 -2.15 10.88
CA VAL A 247 6.02 -1.06 11.36
C VAL A 247 7.03 -0.71 10.27
N SER A 248 7.23 0.58 10.02
CA SER A 248 8.28 1.10 9.14
C SER A 248 9.27 1.96 9.93
N ASP A 249 10.53 2.04 9.50
CA ASP A 249 11.51 2.98 10.04
C ASP A 249 11.62 4.26 9.18
N VAL A 250 12.68 5.06 9.43
CA VAL A 250 12.98 6.32 8.72
C VAL A 250 13.50 6.07 7.30
N ALA A 251 14.20 4.96 7.06
CA ALA A 251 14.71 4.58 5.75
C ALA A 251 13.60 4.01 4.85
N GLY A 252 12.48 3.61 5.44
CA GLY A 252 11.37 3.00 4.72
C GLY A 252 11.36 1.47 4.77
N ASN A 253 12.26 0.85 5.54
CA ASN A 253 12.25 -0.60 5.73
C ASN A 253 10.95 -1.00 6.43
N LEU A 254 10.32 -2.07 5.94
CA LEU A 254 9.07 -2.58 6.51
C LEU A 254 9.30 -3.86 7.31
N GLY A 255 8.87 -3.84 8.57
CA GLY A 255 8.81 -5.00 9.45
C GLY A 255 7.80 -6.06 9.01
N ALA A 256 7.61 -7.08 9.84
CA ALA A 256 6.67 -8.16 9.56
C ALA A 256 5.23 -7.64 9.43
N ALA A 257 4.48 -8.22 8.49
CA ALA A 257 3.03 -8.00 8.38
C ALA A 257 2.28 -8.72 9.49
N SER A 258 1.28 -8.04 10.05
CA SER A 258 0.25 -8.70 10.85
C SER A 258 -0.50 -9.73 10.00
N PRO A 259 -1.23 -10.68 10.63
CA PRO A 259 -2.30 -11.40 9.95
C PRO A 259 -3.23 -10.43 9.20
N VAL A 260 -3.76 -10.88 8.06
CA VAL A 260 -4.67 -10.09 7.23
C VAL A 260 -6.07 -10.14 7.82
N GLN A 261 -6.69 -8.97 7.96
CA GLN A 261 -8.12 -8.82 8.26
C GLN A 261 -8.87 -8.55 6.96
N ARG A 262 -9.89 -9.36 6.67
CA ARG A 262 -10.75 -9.22 5.49
C ARG A 262 -12.10 -8.65 5.83
N PHE A 263 -12.62 -7.82 4.93
CA PHE A 263 -14.00 -7.34 4.95
C PHE A 263 -14.35 -6.72 3.59
N SER A 264 -15.63 -6.47 3.35
CA SER A 264 -16.11 -5.76 2.15
C SER A 264 -16.88 -4.51 2.55
N ILE A 265 -16.61 -3.40 1.86
CA ILE A 265 -17.39 -2.17 1.99
C ILE A 265 -18.45 -2.17 0.90
N ASP A 266 -19.70 -1.98 1.32
CA ASP A 266 -20.84 -1.68 0.45
C ASP A 266 -21.72 -0.60 1.09
N SER A 267 -21.46 0.63 0.69
CA SER A 267 -22.19 1.82 1.16
C SER A 267 -23.36 2.22 0.25
N THR A 268 -23.67 1.42 -0.78
CA THR A 268 -24.73 1.73 -1.75
C THR A 268 -26.05 1.07 -1.37
N ALA A 269 -26.76 1.63 -0.38
CA ALA A 269 -28.18 1.32 -0.24
C ALA A 269 -28.94 1.91 -1.43
N ASN A 270 -29.71 1.10 -2.14
CA ASN A 270 -30.56 1.56 -3.22
C ASN A 270 -31.86 2.11 -2.61
N LEU A 271 -32.24 3.34 -2.98
CA LEU A 271 -33.36 4.06 -2.38
C LEU A 271 -34.54 4.07 -3.34
N LEU A 272 -35.60 3.34 -3.00
CA LEU A 272 -36.85 3.29 -3.76
C LEU A 272 -37.93 4.07 -3.02
N ILE A 273 -38.35 5.19 -3.60
CA ILE A 273 -39.39 6.06 -3.02
C ILE A 273 -40.58 6.12 -3.97
N GLY A 274 -41.76 5.78 -3.45
CA GLY A 274 -43.04 5.95 -4.10
C GLY A 274 -43.62 7.36 -3.98
N THR A 275 -44.92 7.46 -3.97
CA THR A 275 -45.74 8.67 -4.10
C THR A 275 -46.98 8.56 -3.22
N ALA A 276 -47.75 9.64 -3.04
CA ALA A 276 -49.02 9.64 -2.30
C ALA A 276 -50.18 8.79 -2.90
N THR A 277 -49.87 7.92 -3.85
CA THR A 277 -50.81 7.07 -4.58
C THR A 277 -50.23 5.67 -4.71
N ALA A 278 -51.08 4.66 -4.88
CA ALA A 278 -50.65 3.26 -5.02
C ALA A 278 -49.45 3.08 -5.96
N ASN A 279 -48.37 2.50 -5.42
CA ASN A 279 -47.14 2.21 -6.15
C ASN A 279 -46.87 0.71 -6.26
N THR A 280 -46.00 0.36 -7.20
CA THR A 280 -45.34 -0.94 -7.23
C THR A 280 -43.84 -0.70 -7.19
N LEU A 281 -43.21 -1.01 -6.07
CA LEU A 281 -41.80 -0.78 -5.80
C LEU A 281 -41.09 -2.13 -5.83
N THR A 282 -40.11 -2.28 -6.72
CA THR A 282 -39.46 -3.57 -6.98
C THR A 282 -38.02 -3.55 -6.47
N ALA A 283 -37.79 -4.26 -5.37
CA ALA A 283 -36.48 -4.51 -4.81
C ALA A 283 -35.58 -5.27 -5.81
N THR A 284 -34.31 -4.98 -5.69
CA THR A 284 -33.20 -5.52 -6.46
C THR A 284 -32.49 -6.62 -5.66
N ASN A 285 -31.33 -7.05 -6.12
CA ASN A 285 -30.45 -7.95 -5.38
C ASN A 285 -29.43 -7.20 -4.49
N ALA A 286 -29.54 -5.87 -4.40
CA ALA A 286 -28.76 -5.02 -3.51
C ALA A 286 -29.60 -4.66 -2.28
N LYS A 287 -28.97 -4.06 -1.27
CA LYS A 287 -29.67 -3.58 -0.07
C LYS A 287 -30.60 -2.46 -0.47
N ASP A 288 -31.92 -2.69 -0.42
CA ASP A 288 -32.91 -1.67 -0.74
C ASP A 288 -33.49 -1.02 0.52
N ILE A 289 -33.64 0.31 0.49
CA ILE A 289 -34.49 1.05 1.42
C ILE A 289 -35.70 1.52 0.62
N ILE A 290 -36.87 1.03 0.99
CA ILE A 290 -38.10 1.17 0.23
C ILE A 290 -39.13 1.95 1.06
N THR A 291 -39.72 2.98 0.47
CA THR A 291 -40.76 3.80 1.08
C THR A 291 -41.92 3.96 0.11
N GLY A 292 -43.13 3.54 0.48
CA GLY A 292 -44.33 3.63 -0.35
C GLY A 292 -44.83 5.05 -0.55
N LEU A 293 -44.87 5.82 0.55
CA LEU A 293 -45.44 7.15 0.68
C LEU A 293 -46.97 7.22 0.52
N GLY A 294 -47.72 6.29 1.07
CA GLY A 294 -49.18 6.41 1.25
C GLY A 294 -49.98 6.08 -0.01
N GLY A 295 -51.15 5.48 0.19
CA GLY A 295 -51.83 4.75 -0.87
C GLY A 295 -51.92 3.27 -0.48
N VAL A 296 -52.07 2.40 -1.47
CA VAL A 296 -51.99 0.94 -1.29
C VAL A 296 -50.81 0.49 -2.12
N ASP A 297 -49.69 0.21 -1.46
CA ASP A 297 -48.41 -0.03 -2.13
C ASP A 297 -48.12 -1.52 -2.27
N THR A 298 -47.47 -1.91 -3.36
CA THR A 298 -46.98 -3.27 -3.59
C THR A 298 -45.46 -3.27 -3.57
N PHE A 299 -44.88 -3.95 -2.58
CA PHE A 299 -43.45 -4.12 -2.41
C PHE A 299 -43.05 -5.49 -2.99
N LYS A 300 -42.34 -5.48 -4.12
CA LYS A 300 -41.95 -6.66 -4.87
C LYS A 300 -40.51 -7.06 -4.61
N PHE A 301 -40.28 -8.34 -4.34
CA PHE A 301 -38.97 -8.95 -4.20
C PHE A 301 -38.81 -9.94 -5.35
N THR A 302 -38.32 -9.46 -6.49
CA THR A 302 -38.32 -10.16 -7.79
C THR A 302 -37.55 -11.48 -7.70
N ALA A 303 -38.30 -12.57 -7.46
CA ALA A 303 -37.83 -13.88 -7.02
C ALA A 303 -37.20 -13.82 -5.62
N LEU A 304 -37.86 -14.43 -4.63
CA LEU A 304 -37.39 -14.59 -3.24
C LEU A 304 -35.97 -15.18 -3.11
N THR A 305 -35.42 -15.69 -4.21
CA THR A 305 -34.03 -16.07 -4.33
C THR A 305 -33.09 -14.88 -4.11
N SER A 306 -32.09 -15.07 -3.24
CA SER A 306 -30.94 -14.19 -2.99
C SER A 306 -31.05 -13.11 -1.89
N SER A 307 -32.05 -13.16 -1.01
CA SER A 307 -32.00 -12.34 0.22
C SER A 307 -31.04 -12.98 1.22
N THR A 308 -29.74 -12.86 0.92
CA THR A 308 -28.72 -13.23 1.88
C THR A 308 -28.82 -12.30 3.09
N LEU A 309 -28.56 -12.84 4.27
CA LEU A 309 -28.70 -12.13 5.53
C LEU A 309 -27.89 -10.83 5.64
N ALA A 310 -26.86 -10.67 4.80
CA ALA A 310 -26.03 -9.49 4.75
C ALA A 310 -26.65 -8.30 3.99
N ILE A 311 -27.67 -8.52 3.16
CA ILE A 311 -28.18 -7.56 2.16
C ILE A 311 -29.60 -7.08 2.50
N PHE A 312 -30.05 -7.20 3.77
CA PHE A 312 -31.43 -6.94 4.18
C PHE A 312 -32.09 -5.72 3.53
N ASP A 313 -33.24 -5.97 2.92
CA ASP A 313 -34.14 -4.91 2.50
C ASP A 313 -34.89 -4.33 3.70
N ARG A 314 -35.21 -3.04 3.61
CA ARG A 314 -36.01 -2.33 4.59
C ARG A 314 -37.20 -1.65 3.94
N ILE A 315 -38.39 -1.86 4.52
CA ILE A 315 -39.57 -1.04 4.24
C ILE A 315 -39.79 -0.07 5.40
N THR A 316 -39.99 1.21 5.10
CA THR A 316 -40.02 2.28 6.12
C THR A 316 -41.40 2.73 6.59
N ASP A 317 -42.46 2.35 5.88
CA ASP A 317 -43.82 2.85 6.10
C ASP A 317 -44.91 1.83 5.79
N PHE A 318 -44.57 0.54 5.91
CA PHE A 318 -45.49 -0.55 5.61
C PHE A 318 -46.77 -0.49 6.45
N SER A 319 -47.92 -0.37 5.80
CA SER A 319 -49.23 -0.33 6.45
C SER A 319 -49.91 -1.69 6.37
N ILE A 320 -49.97 -2.38 7.50
CA ILE A 320 -50.48 -3.75 7.57
C ILE A 320 -51.99 -3.77 7.28
N GLY A 321 -52.39 -4.58 6.30
CA GLY A 321 -53.78 -4.72 5.87
C GLY A 321 -54.20 -3.77 4.75
N THR A 322 -53.31 -2.87 4.33
CA THR A 322 -53.48 -2.06 3.12
C THR A 322 -52.42 -2.39 2.10
N ASP A 323 -51.14 -2.39 2.51
CA ASP A 323 -50.03 -2.65 1.61
C ASP A 323 -49.82 -4.14 1.37
N ILE A 324 -49.15 -4.44 0.26
CA ILE A 324 -48.97 -5.77 -0.30
C ILE A 324 -47.48 -6.09 -0.36
N LEU A 325 -47.10 -7.23 0.20
CA LEU A 325 -45.79 -7.87 -0.04
C LEU A 325 -45.98 -8.94 -1.11
N ASP A 326 -45.14 -8.92 -2.16
CA ASP A 326 -45.11 -9.94 -3.21
C ASP A 326 -44.48 -11.22 -2.65
N GLY A 327 -45.30 -12.22 -2.36
CA GLY A 327 -44.86 -13.52 -1.85
C GLY A 327 -44.91 -14.62 -2.90
N PRO A 328 -44.51 -15.85 -2.55
CA PRO A 328 -44.52 -16.98 -3.48
C PRO A 328 -45.93 -17.54 -3.71
N ASP A 329 -46.80 -17.38 -2.72
CA ASP A 329 -48.22 -17.72 -2.74
C ASP A 329 -48.99 -16.63 -1.98
N THR A 330 -50.29 -16.53 -2.25
CA THR A 330 -51.19 -15.72 -1.44
C THR A 330 -51.35 -16.36 -0.06
N ILE A 331 -50.85 -15.68 0.97
CA ILE A 331 -50.86 -16.15 2.36
C ILE A 331 -51.81 -15.25 3.14
N THR A 332 -52.77 -15.88 3.82
CA THR A 332 -53.67 -15.17 4.74
C THR A 332 -53.00 -14.96 6.09
N SER A 333 -53.49 -13.99 6.85
CA SER A 333 -52.89 -13.67 8.14
C SER A 333 -52.95 -14.80 9.18
N ALA A 334 -53.87 -15.77 9.02
CA ALA A 334 -53.97 -16.97 9.84
C ALA A 334 -52.82 -17.98 9.61
N GLU A 335 -52.09 -17.81 8.51
CA GLU A 335 -51.02 -18.72 8.08
C GLU A 335 -49.62 -18.13 8.35
N ILE A 336 -49.57 -16.97 9.01
CA ILE A 336 -48.32 -16.30 9.39
C ILE A 336 -47.96 -16.68 10.83
N ASN A 337 -46.83 -17.34 10.99
CA ASN A 337 -46.34 -17.69 12.31
C ASN A 337 -45.64 -16.49 12.97
N LYS A 338 -46.18 -16.05 14.11
CA LYS A 338 -45.50 -15.06 14.95
C LYS A 338 -44.53 -15.76 15.90
N LEU A 339 -43.24 -15.53 15.67
CA LEU A 339 -42.14 -16.11 16.43
C LEU A 339 -41.58 -15.12 17.46
N GLY A 340 -40.67 -15.63 18.27
CA GLY A 340 -40.05 -14.89 19.37
C GLY A 340 -38.90 -13.97 18.95
N LEU A 341 -38.02 -13.72 19.90
CA LEU A 341 -36.83 -12.89 19.74
C LEU A 341 -35.67 -13.71 19.18
N ALA A 342 -35.08 -13.27 18.07
CA ALA A 342 -33.80 -13.77 17.57
C ALA A 342 -32.66 -13.26 18.48
N ALA A 343 -31.69 -14.13 18.77
CA ALA A 343 -30.54 -13.76 19.61
C ALA A 343 -29.55 -12.85 18.85
N SER A 344 -29.43 -13.06 17.55
CA SER A 344 -28.63 -12.31 16.59
C SER A 344 -29.27 -12.39 15.20
N LEU A 345 -28.87 -11.49 14.30
CA LEU A 345 -29.19 -11.54 12.88
C LEU A 345 -28.11 -12.31 12.11
N ASP A 346 -27.73 -13.49 12.60
CA ASP A 346 -26.91 -14.45 11.86
C ASP A 346 -27.73 -15.71 11.49
N ASP A 347 -27.24 -16.46 10.50
CA ASP A 347 -27.95 -17.64 9.96
C ASP A 347 -28.22 -18.70 11.03
N SER A 348 -27.28 -18.85 11.98
CA SER A 348 -27.40 -19.83 13.06
C SER A 348 -28.54 -19.46 14.00
N SER A 349 -28.66 -18.20 14.39
CA SER A 349 -29.74 -17.72 15.26
C SER A 349 -31.09 -17.80 14.54
N ILE A 350 -31.16 -17.36 13.29
CA ILE A 350 -32.43 -17.30 12.54
C ILE A 350 -32.97 -18.71 12.21
N SER A 351 -32.10 -19.64 11.82
CA SER A 351 -32.50 -21.03 11.53
C SER A 351 -33.05 -21.77 12.76
N THR A 352 -32.74 -21.32 13.98
CA THR A 352 -33.36 -21.88 15.21
C THR A 352 -34.81 -21.45 15.40
N LEU A 353 -35.19 -20.29 14.87
CA LEU A 353 -36.57 -19.80 14.90
C LEU A 353 -37.37 -20.30 13.70
N LEU A 354 -36.79 -20.21 12.51
CA LEU A 354 -37.41 -20.57 11.23
C LEU A 354 -37.10 -22.03 10.85
N THR A 355 -37.65 -22.95 11.64
CA THR A 355 -37.53 -24.40 11.43
C THR A 355 -38.54 -24.90 10.41
N SER A 356 -38.39 -26.15 9.94
CA SER A 356 -39.37 -26.81 9.07
C SER A 356 -40.78 -26.95 9.69
N SER A 357 -40.93 -26.74 11.00
CA SER A 357 -42.23 -26.77 11.70
C SER A 357 -42.84 -25.39 11.94
N THR A 358 -42.01 -24.34 11.92
CA THR A 358 -42.40 -22.96 12.25
C THR A 358 -42.35 -22.03 11.04
N PHE A 359 -41.71 -22.47 9.96
CA PHE A 359 -41.61 -21.76 8.69
C PHE A 359 -41.89 -22.76 7.56
N LEU A 360 -43.17 -22.91 7.23
CA LEU A 360 -43.64 -23.91 6.27
C LEU A 360 -43.39 -23.45 4.83
N ALA A 361 -43.34 -24.41 3.92
CA ALA A 361 -43.26 -24.19 2.48
C ALA A 361 -44.31 -23.16 2.00
N ASN A 362 -43.87 -22.15 1.23
CA ASN A 362 -44.69 -21.06 0.69
C ASN A 362 -45.47 -20.26 1.77
N LYS A 363 -44.95 -20.15 3.00
CA LYS A 363 -45.56 -19.36 4.07
C LYS A 363 -44.65 -18.22 4.53
N ALA A 364 -45.16 -17.41 5.44
CA ALA A 364 -44.43 -16.30 6.04
C ALA A 364 -44.36 -16.45 7.56
N ALA A 365 -43.32 -15.86 8.16
CA ALA A 365 -43.18 -15.79 9.60
C ALA A 365 -42.65 -14.41 10.02
N THR A 366 -43.02 -13.96 11.20
CA THR A 366 -42.52 -12.69 11.75
C THR A 366 -41.70 -12.98 12.99
N PHE A 367 -40.59 -12.30 13.17
CA PHE A 367 -39.78 -12.35 14.40
C PHE A 367 -39.29 -10.95 14.76
N SER A 368 -38.72 -10.82 15.95
CA SER A 368 -38.08 -9.59 16.39
C SER A 368 -36.62 -9.82 16.72
N TYR A 369 -35.82 -8.76 16.66
CA TYR A 369 -34.44 -8.76 17.14
C TYR A 369 -34.21 -7.49 17.97
N ALA A 370 -33.57 -7.64 19.12
CA ALA A 370 -33.16 -6.52 19.96
C ALA A 370 -31.74 -6.14 19.55
N ASP A 371 -31.58 -4.95 18.98
CA ASP A 371 -30.26 -4.47 18.59
C ASP A 371 -29.37 -4.18 19.80
N PRO A 372 -28.06 -3.94 19.60
CA PRO A 372 -27.15 -3.64 20.72
C PRO A 372 -27.52 -2.41 21.55
N SER A 373 -28.39 -1.52 21.04
CA SER A 373 -28.92 -0.37 21.78
C SER A 373 -30.15 -0.71 22.63
N GLY A 374 -30.69 -1.93 22.48
CA GLY A 374 -31.90 -2.41 23.16
C GLY A 374 -33.20 -2.06 22.42
N ALA A 375 -33.12 -1.51 21.21
CA ALA A 375 -34.30 -1.24 20.40
C ALA A 375 -34.80 -2.53 19.73
N SER A 376 -36.11 -2.75 19.78
CA SER A 376 -36.75 -3.91 19.14
C SER A 376 -37.05 -3.61 17.68
N ARG A 377 -36.51 -4.44 16.79
CA ARG A 377 -36.68 -4.37 15.33
C ARG A 377 -37.56 -5.54 14.87
N SER A 378 -38.45 -5.29 13.91
CA SER A 378 -39.41 -6.29 13.42
C SER A 378 -39.06 -6.75 12.02
N PHE A 379 -39.17 -8.05 11.79
CA PHE A 379 -38.78 -8.69 10.54
C PHE A 379 -39.90 -9.59 10.03
N ILE A 380 -39.98 -9.70 8.71
CA ILE A 380 -40.85 -10.62 8.00
C ILE A 380 -39.97 -11.53 7.14
N ALA A 381 -40.15 -12.83 7.32
CA ALA A 381 -39.53 -13.86 6.52
C ALA A 381 -40.56 -14.43 5.52
N LEU A 382 -40.19 -14.57 4.25
CA LEU A 382 -41.01 -15.14 3.17
C LEU A 382 -40.33 -16.41 2.64
N ASN A 383 -41.02 -17.55 2.66
CA ASN A 383 -40.45 -18.86 2.35
C ASN A 383 -40.61 -19.25 0.88
N ASP A 384 -39.55 -19.71 0.24
CA ASP A 384 -39.45 -20.03 -1.20
C ASP A 384 -40.20 -21.27 -1.70
N GLY A 385 -40.83 -22.04 -0.81
CA GLY A 385 -41.50 -23.31 -1.14
C GLY A 385 -40.86 -24.55 -0.54
N PHE A 386 -39.78 -24.41 0.22
CA PHE A 386 -39.23 -25.48 1.05
C PHE A 386 -39.30 -25.12 2.53
N ALA A 387 -39.89 -25.99 3.35
CA ALA A 387 -40.02 -25.71 4.78
C ALA A 387 -38.67 -25.60 5.50
N GLY A 388 -38.53 -24.59 6.34
CA GLY A 388 -37.29 -24.21 7.04
C GLY A 388 -36.51 -23.12 6.30
N TYR A 389 -35.66 -22.40 7.03
CA TYR A 389 -34.91 -21.27 6.47
C TYR A 389 -33.72 -21.69 5.59
N SER A 390 -33.60 -21.02 4.45
CA SER A 390 -32.53 -21.14 3.46
C SER A 390 -32.09 -19.77 2.96
N THR A 391 -30.82 -19.44 3.17
CA THR A 391 -30.22 -18.12 2.87
C THR A 391 -30.15 -17.77 1.39
N GLY A 392 -30.22 -18.77 0.51
CA GLY A 392 -30.17 -18.55 -0.94
C GLY A 392 -31.54 -18.26 -1.57
N ASN A 393 -32.60 -18.45 -0.80
CA ASN A 393 -33.91 -18.76 -1.34
C ASN A 393 -35.05 -18.02 -0.63
N ASP A 394 -34.92 -17.78 0.67
CA ASP A 394 -35.92 -17.08 1.46
C ASP A 394 -35.58 -15.60 1.61
N ALA A 395 -36.62 -14.77 1.71
CA ALA A 395 -36.47 -13.35 1.96
C ALA A 395 -36.63 -12.99 3.42
N ILE A 396 -35.72 -12.14 3.94
CA ILE A 396 -35.85 -11.51 5.26
C ILE A 396 -35.86 -10.01 5.08
N ILE A 397 -37.00 -9.41 5.36
CA ILE A 397 -37.23 -7.97 5.21
C ILE A 397 -37.41 -7.34 6.58
N GLU A 398 -36.66 -6.27 6.84
CA GLU A 398 -36.93 -5.42 7.98
C GLU A 398 -38.11 -4.51 7.67
N ILE A 399 -39.04 -4.39 8.62
CA ILE A 399 -40.10 -3.40 8.55
C ILE A 399 -39.96 -2.43 9.72
N THR A 400 -39.56 -1.21 9.39
CA THR A 400 -39.50 -0.11 10.35
C THR A 400 -40.77 0.73 10.25
N GLY A 401 -41.39 1.07 11.38
CA GLY A 401 -42.50 2.04 11.39
C GLY A 401 -43.82 1.53 10.80
N TYR A 402 -44.13 0.24 10.90
CA TYR A 402 -45.42 -0.25 10.42
C TYR A 402 -46.60 0.19 11.27
N THR A 403 -47.76 0.33 10.63
CA THR A 403 -49.04 0.52 11.32
C THR A 403 -49.89 -0.75 11.23
N GLY A 404 -50.74 -0.98 12.25
CA GLY A 404 -51.61 -2.16 12.30
C GLY A 404 -51.06 -3.33 13.11
N LEU A 405 -51.84 -4.42 13.16
CA LEU A 405 -51.49 -5.63 13.89
C LEU A 405 -50.89 -6.65 12.92
N LEU A 406 -49.74 -7.24 13.26
CA LEU A 406 -49.09 -8.31 12.46
C LEU A 406 -50.04 -9.48 12.13
N ALA A 407 -51.03 -9.75 12.98
CA ALA A 407 -52.08 -10.74 12.74
C ALA A 407 -53.04 -10.38 11.58
N ASN A 408 -52.84 -9.24 10.92
CA ASN A 408 -53.61 -8.77 9.75
C ASN A 408 -52.71 -8.61 8.51
N LEU A 409 -51.48 -9.14 8.52
CA LEU A 409 -50.58 -9.04 7.39
C LEU A 409 -51.12 -9.79 6.17
N PHE A 410 -51.05 -9.12 5.02
CA PHE A 410 -51.34 -9.68 3.70
C PHE A 410 -50.04 -9.83 2.91
N VAL A 411 -49.83 -11.03 2.37
CA VAL A 411 -48.77 -11.35 1.42
C VAL A 411 -49.46 -11.98 0.22
N SER A 412 -49.30 -11.43 -0.97
CA SER A 412 -50.04 -11.85 -2.17
C SER A 412 -49.20 -12.71 -3.10
#